data_AF-A0A7X8VS53-F1
#
_entry.id   AF-A0A7X8VS53-F1
#
_cell.length_a   1.000
_cell.length_b   1.000
_cell.length_c   1.000
_cell.angle_alpha   90.00
_cell.angle_beta   90.00
_cell.angle_gamma   90.00
#
_symmetry.space_group_name_H-M   'P 1'
#
loop_
_entity.id
_entity.type
_entity.pdbx_description
1 polymer ?
#
loop_
_entity_poly.entity_id
_entity_poly.type
_entity_poly.pdbx_seq_one_letter_code
_entity_poly.pdbx_strand_id
1 'polypeptide(L)'
;MFSPSRTRTRPAFFTLIELLVVIAIIALLAAMLMPALAKARRKAREITCRSNLRQSNLAVMLYANDNDDYYPLSETEHNPHKETLQLLNVYDNEARLRTFYCPEEEFLEMFASNPNAGTPPGGVDSVTNTAENRSIGNISYIYWSFRTNKVSEDGTWRNPNDFIPRQLLATSPNPAKLWVWCDFFRQGSALFPHGHQSGPKGGGLNVAFLDGHVDIVRGQPKASFENLPKLN
;
A
#
# COMPACT_ATOMS: atom_id res chain seq x y z
N MET A 1 0.29 -79.10 -25.06
CA MET A 1 -1.01 -78.78 -24.42
C MET A 1 -0.84 -77.48 -23.65
N PHE A 2 -1.89 -76.66 -23.53
CA PHE A 2 -1.98 -75.29 -22.97
C PHE A 2 -1.93 -74.16 -24.00
N SER A 3 -3.13 -73.72 -24.39
CA SER A 3 -3.42 -72.49 -25.13
C SER A 3 -3.76 -71.39 -24.10
N PRO A 4 -3.20 -70.17 -24.19
CA PRO A 4 -3.48 -69.11 -23.23
C PRO A 4 -4.87 -68.50 -23.50
N SER A 5 -5.71 -68.45 -22.47
CA SER A 5 -6.99 -67.73 -22.53
C SER A 5 -6.74 -66.23 -22.48
N ARG A 6 -7.01 -65.52 -23.58
CA ARG A 6 -7.05 -64.05 -23.60
C ARG A 6 -8.26 -63.59 -22.77
N THR A 7 -8.02 -63.12 -21.55
CA THR A 7 -9.03 -62.39 -20.77
C THR A 7 -9.34 -61.07 -21.48
N ARG A 8 -10.53 -61.01 -22.08
CA ARG A 8 -11.04 -59.82 -22.78
C ARG A 8 -11.41 -58.77 -21.74
N THR A 9 -10.53 -57.80 -21.50
CA THR A 9 -10.83 -56.61 -20.71
C THR A 9 -11.93 -55.81 -21.41
N ARG A 10 -13.11 -55.73 -20.80
CA ARG A 10 -14.20 -54.89 -21.32
C ARG A 10 -13.78 -53.42 -21.20
N PRO A 11 -13.92 -52.61 -22.26
CA PRO A 11 -13.73 -51.17 -22.12
C PRO A 11 -14.80 -50.64 -21.17
N ALA A 12 -14.37 -49.89 -20.15
CA ALA A 12 -15.28 -49.18 -19.27
C ALA A 12 -15.91 -48.04 -20.08
N PHE A 13 -17.20 -48.16 -20.40
CA PHE A 13 -17.96 -47.09 -21.03
C PHE A 13 -18.38 -46.10 -19.95
N PHE A 14 -17.80 -44.90 -19.97
CA PHE A 14 -18.16 -43.81 -19.08
C PHE A 14 -19.49 -43.21 -19.55
N THR A 15 -20.47 -43.14 -18.67
CA THR A 15 -21.80 -42.62 -19.03
C THR A 15 -21.84 -41.09 -18.95
N LEU A 16 -22.70 -40.47 -19.75
CA LEU A 16 -22.93 -39.02 -19.68
C LEU A 16 -23.40 -38.57 -18.28
N ILE A 17 -24.14 -39.42 -17.57
CA ILE A 17 -24.63 -39.16 -16.21
C ILE A 17 -23.47 -39.13 -15.22
N GLU A 18 -22.53 -40.09 -15.30
CA GLU A 18 -21.34 -40.09 -14.44
C GLU A 18 -20.50 -38.83 -14.63
N LEU A 19 -20.32 -38.38 -15.87
CA LEU A 19 -19.63 -37.11 -16.16
C LEU A 19 -20.38 -35.92 -15.59
N LEU A 20 -21.70 -35.89 -15.74
CA LEU A 20 -22.55 -34.79 -15.29
C LEU A 20 -22.56 -34.65 -13.76
N VAL A 21 -22.60 -35.77 -13.02
CA VAL A 21 -22.53 -35.76 -11.55
C VAL A 21 -21.16 -35.26 -11.08
N VAL A 22 -20.07 -35.67 -11.74
CA VAL A 22 -18.71 -35.24 -11.37
C VAL A 22 -18.54 -33.73 -11.55
N ILE A 23 -18.96 -33.17 -12.70
CA ILE A 23 -18.87 -31.71 -12.90
C ILE A 23 -19.76 -30.94 -11.92
N ALA A 24 -20.94 -31.48 -11.56
CA ALA A 24 -21.83 -30.86 -10.58
C ALA A 24 -21.18 -30.80 -9.18
N ILE A 25 -20.51 -31.87 -8.76
CA ILE A 25 -19.77 -31.90 -7.49
C ILE A 25 -18.58 -30.93 -7.53
N ILE A 26 -17.81 -30.89 -8.62
CA ILE A 26 -16.69 -29.95 -8.77
C ILE A 26 -17.19 -28.51 -8.71
N ALA A 27 -18.30 -28.19 -9.39
CA ALA A 27 -18.88 -26.85 -9.38
C ALA A 27 -19.34 -26.43 -7.97
N LEU A 28 -19.96 -27.33 -7.22
CA LEU A 28 -20.37 -27.08 -5.83
C LEU A 28 -19.16 -26.80 -4.92
N LEU A 29 -18.11 -27.63 -5.02
CA LEU A 29 -16.88 -27.44 -4.25
C LEU A 29 -16.15 -26.14 -4.64
N ALA A 30 -16.05 -25.84 -5.93
CA ALA A 30 -15.44 -24.62 -6.43
C ALA A 30 -16.17 -23.37 -5.95
N ALA A 31 -17.51 -23.41 -5.88
CA ALA A 31 -18.33 -22.29 -5.38
C ALA A 31 -17.99 -21.93 -3.92
N MET A 32 -17.69 -22.92 -3.07
CA MET A 32 -17.27 -22.69 -1.68
C MET A 32 -15.81 -22.23 -1.56
N LEU A 33 -14.95 -22.62 -2.50
CA LEU A 33 -13.52 -22.29 -2.50
C LEU A 33 -13.21 -20.87 -3.02
N MET A 34 -13.99 -20.36 -3.99
CA MET A 34 -13.74 -19.06 -4.62
C MET A 34 -13.69 -17.88 -3.62
N PRO A 35 -14.63 -17.73 -2.66
CA PRO A 35 -14.57 -16.64 -1.68
C PRO A 35 -13.32 -16.70 -0.79
N ALA A 36 -12.93 -17.90 -0.36
CA ALA A 36 -11.74 -18.11 0.45
C ALA A 36 -10.45 -17.75 -0.31
N LEU A 37 -10.35 -18.17 -1.57
CA LEU A 37 -9.22 -17.84 -2.43
C LEU A 37 -9.11 -16.34 -2.72
N ALA A 38 -10.25 -15.66 -2.94
CA ALA A 38 -10.27 -14.22 -3.12
C ALA A 38 -9.74 -13.47 -1.88
N LYS A 39 -10.14 -13.91 -0.68
CA LYS A 39 -9.62 -13.36 0.59
C LYS A 39 -8.12 -13.61 0.73
N ALA A 40 -7.65 -14.82 0.43
CA ALA A 40 -6.23 -15.18 0.51
C ALA A 40 -5.37 -14.35 -0.46
N ARG A 41 -5.81 -14.18 -1.71
CA ARG A 41 -5.12 -13.36 -2.72
C ARG A 41 -5.01 -11.89 -2.29
N ARG A 42 -6.09 -11.32 -1.75
CA ARG A 42 -6.07 -9.96 -1.20
C ARG A 42 -5.06 -9.82 -0.06
N LYS A 43 -5.05 -10.76 0.88
CA LYS A 43 -4.07 -10.76 1.99
C LYS A 43 -2.63 -10.87 1.50
N ALA A 44 -2.37 -11.70 0.48
CA ALA A 44 -1.05 -11.76 -0.14
C ALA A 44 -0.64 -10.40 -0.75
N ARG A 45 -1.55 -9.73 -1.45
CA ARG A 45 -1.31 -8.38 -2.01
C ARG A 45 -1.09 -7.32 -0.93
N GLU A 46 -1.85 -7.35 0.17
CA GLU A 46 -1.61 -6.48 1.35
C GLU A 46 -0.19 -6.69 1.93
N ILE A 47 0.26 -7.95 2.07
CA ILE A 47 1.63 -8.26 2.53
C ILE A 47 2.67 -7.70 1.55
N THR A 48 2.43 -7.84 0.25
CA THR A 48 3.30 -7.24 -0.77
C THR A 48 3.33 -5.72 -0.66
N CYS A 49 2.19 -5.05 -0.42
CA CYS A 49 2.18 -3.59 -0.24
C CYS A 49 3.07 -3.15 0.94
N ARG A 50 3.09 -3.90 2.05
CA ARG A 50 4.00 -3.63 3.18
C ARG A 50 5.47 -3.88 2.85
N SER A 51 5.74 -4.96 2.10
CA SER A 51 7.10 -5.28 1.66
C SER A 51 7.65 -4.19 0.72
N ASN A 52 6.83 -3.76 -0.24
CA ASN A 52 7.12 -2.68 -1.16
C ASN A 52 7.37 -1.36 -0.41
N LEU A 53 6.49 -1.00 0.52
CA LEU A 53 6.67 0.17 1.39
C LEU A 53 8.01 0.13 2.15
N ARG A 54 8.38 -1.02 2.70
CA ARG A 54 9.68 -1.21 3.37
C ARG A 54 10.84 -1.00 2.42
N GLN A 55 10.76 -1.55 1.22
CA GLN A 55 11.81 -1.40 0.20
C GLN A 55 11.94 0.04 -0.29
N SER A 56 10.82 0.75 -0.46
CA SER A 56 10.82 2.19 -0.79
C SER A 56 11.49 3.01 0.31
N ASN A 57 11.16 2.73 1.58
CA ASN A 57 11.82 3.38 2.71
C ASN A 57 13.32 3.06 2.78
N LEU A 58 13.72 1.81 2.51
CA LEU A 58 15.14 1.44 2.43
C LEU A 58 15.87 2.19 1.31
N ALA A 59 15.25 2.36 0.14
CA ALA A 59 15.84 3.12 -0.97
C ALA A 59 16.12 4.58 -0.56
N VAL A 60 15.18 5.17 0.18
CA VAL A 60 15.29 6.50 0.76
C VAL A 60 16.41 6.57 1.81
N MET A 61 16.50 5.59 2.71
CA MET A 61 17.56 5.54 3.74
C MET A 61 18.94 5.39 3.10
N LEU A 62 19.06 4.56 2.05
CA LEU A 62 20.30 4.40 1.28
C LEU A 62 20.70 5.71 0.61
N TYR A 63 19.74 6.41 0.00
CA TYR A 63 19.99 7.75 -0.53
C TYR A 63 20.52 8.69 0.56
N ALA A 64 19.87 8.74 1.72
CA ALA A 64 20.30 9.63 2.81
C ALA A 64 21.73 9.32 3.29
N ASN A 65 22.07 8.03 3.44
CA ASN A 65 23.42 7.59 3.80
C ASN A 65 24.48 8.09 2.80
N ASP A 66 24.13 8.18 1.52
CA ASP A 66 25.05 8.62 0.46
C ASP A 66 25.04 10.15 0.26
N ASN A 67 24.12 10.88 0.92
CA ASN A 67 23.89 12.32 0.73
C ASN A 67 23.87 13.07 2.07
N ASP A 68 24.89 12.90 2.91
CA ASP A 68 25.07 13.64 4.18
C ASP A 68 23.82 13.61 5.11
N ASP A 69 23.14 12.45 5.19
CA ASP A 69 21.88 12.23 5.91
C ASP A 69 20.69 13.08 5.41
N TYR A 70 20.79 13.68 4.22
CA TYR A 70 19.69 14.36 3.55
C TYR A 70 18.82 13.37 2.79
N TYR A 71 17.54 13.32 3.16
CA TYR A 71 16.53 12.54 2.46
C TYR A 71 16.21 13.18 1.10
N PRO A 72 15.73 12.40 0.11
CA PRO A 72 15.33 12.95 -1.17
C PRO A 72 14.08 13.83 -0.97
N LEU A 73 14.21 15.12 -1.24
CA LEU A 73 13.13 16.08 -1.06
C LEU A 73 12.43 16.35 -2.39
N SER A 74 11.11 16.49 -2.33
CA SER A 74 10.30 17.06 -3.41
C SER A 74 9.62 18.29 -2.81
N GLU A 75 9.66 19.40 -3.53
CA GLU A 75 8.97 20.61 -3.09
C GLU A 75 7.45 20.55 -3.34
N THR A 76 6.97 19.44 -3.91
CA THR A 76 5.58 19.24 -4.30
C THR A 76 4.66 18.99 -3.12
N GLU A 77 3.52 19.68 -3.16
CA GLU A 77 2.48 19.66 -2.13
C GLU A 77 1.42 18.54 -2.32
N HIS A 78 1.59 17.62 -3.27
CA HIS A 78 0.55 16.64 -3.66
C HIS A 78 1.15 15.23 -3.81
N ASN A 79 0.36 14.23 -4.26
CA ASN A 79 0.86 12.88 -4.57
C ASN A 79 1.94 12.77 -5.69
N PRO A 80 2.21 13.77 -6.58
CA PRO A 80 3.30 13.62 -7.52
C PRO A 80 4.65 13.78 -6.81
N HIS A 81 5.38 12.67 -6.73
CA HIS A 81 6.69 12.54 -6.09
C HIS A 81 7.83 12.43 -7.12
N LYS A 82 7.68 13.11 -8.25
CA LYS A 82 8.57 12.98 -9.42
C LYS A 82 10.04 13.21 -9.11
N GLU A 83 10.34 14.29 -8.39
CA GLU A 83 11.72 14.67 -8.03
C GLU A 83 12.36 13.59 -7.15
N THR A 84 11.66 13.13 -6.12
CA THR A 84 12.10 12.03 -5.26
C THR A 84 12.36 10.75 -6.04
N LEU A 85 11.46 10.37 -6.95
CA LEU A 85 11.62 9.19 -7.78
C LEU A 85 12.82 9.31 -8.74
N GLN A 86 13.10 10.51 -9.25
CA GLN A 86 14.29 10.79 -10.06
C GLN A 86 15.57 10.67 -9.22
N LEU A 87 15.62 11.28 -8.04
CA LEU A 87 16.78 11.21 -7.13
C LEU A 87 17.10 9.76 -6.71
N LEU A 88 16.07 8.92 -6.56
CA LEU A 88 16.21 7.50 -6.24
C LEU A 88 16.54 6.61 -7.45
N ASN A 89 16.69 7.17 -8.67
CA ASN A 89 16.96 6.44 -9.91
C ASN A 89 16.00 5.24 -10.13
N VAL A 90 14.70 5.47 -9.89
CA VAL A 90 13.68 4.41 -9.97
C VAL A 90 13.11 4.24 -11.38
N TYR A 91 13.12 5.31 -12.18
CA TYR A 91 12.58 5.31 -13.54
C TYR A 91 13.40 4.47 -14.51
N ASP A 92 14.68 4.26 -14.23
CA ASP A 92 15.58 3.46 -15.07
C ASP A 92 15.27 1.95 -15.02
N ASN A 93 14.44 1.52 -14.07
CA ASN A 93 14.15 0.11 -13.85
C ASN A 93 12.69 -0.12 -13.45
N GLU A 94 11.94 -0.79 -14.31
CA GLU A 94 10.53 -1.13 -14.07
C GLU A 94 10.29 -1.92 -12.78
N ALA A 95 11.22 -2.78 -12.37
CA ALA A 95 11.08 -3.53 -11.12
C ALA A 95 11.24 -2.60 -9.90
N ARG A 96 12.17 -1.64 -9.94
CA ARG A 96 12.29 -0.60 -8.90
C ARG A 96 11.06 0.28 -8.87
N LEU A 97 10.60 0.75 -10.03
CA LEU A 97 9.41 1.58 -10.12
C LEU A 97 8.18 0.89 -9.52
N ARG A 98 7.98 -0.41 -9.82
CA ARG A 98 6.89 -1.21 -9.25
C ARG A 98 6.91 -1.31 -7.72
N THR A 99 8.08 -1.17 -7.08
CA THR A 99 8.17 -1.13 -5.62
C THR A 99 7.47 0.09 -5.02
N PHE A 100 7.29 1.16 -5.80
CA PHE A 100 6.53 2.35 -5.39
C PHE A 100 5.03 2.25 -5.67
N TYR A 101 4.56 1.10 -6.17
CA TYR A 101 3.14 0.84 -6.36
C TYR A 101 2.67 -0.32 -5.50
N CYS A 102 1.50 -0.17 -4.88
CA CYS A 102 0.89 -1.19 -4.06
C CYS A 102 0.01 -2.08 -4.96
N PRO A 103 0.11 -3.42 -4.90
CA PRO A 103 -0.77 -4.31 -5.65
C PRO A 103 -2.29 -4.20 -5.34
N GLU A 104 -2.69 -3.44 -4.31
CA GLU A 104 -4.09 -3.09 -4.03
C GLU A 104 -4.44 -1.67 -4.54
N GLU A 105 -3.63 -1.05 -5.39
CA GLU A 105 -3.83 0.31 -5.91
C GLU A 105 -5.23 0.56 -6.50
N GLU A 106 -5.83 -0.40 -7.21
CA GLU A 106 -7.21 -0.27 -7.72
C GLU A 106 -8.23 -0.13 -6.60
N PHE A 107 -8.00 -0.83 -5.48
CA PHE A 107 -8.85 -0.72 -4.30
C PHE A 107 -8.60 0.60 -3.56
N LEU A 108 -7.37 1.09 -3.55
CA LEU A 108 -7.04 2.40 -2.98
C LEU A 108 -7.58 3.57 -3.82
N GLU A 109 -7.62 3.41 -5.14
CA GLU A 109 -7.99 4.47 -6.10
C GLU A 109 -9.38 5.05 -5.85
N MET A 110 -10.35 4.23 -5.42
CA MET A 110 -11.70 4.73 -5.10
C MET A 110 -11.70 5.72 -3.94
N PHE A 111 -10.71 5.64 -3.05
CA PHE A 111 -10.53 6.55 -1.92
C PHE A 111 -9.64 7.73 -2.32
N ALA A 112 -8.66 7.48 -3.19
CA ALA A 112 -7.74 8.49 -3.67
C ALA A 112 -8.38 9.52 -4.60
N SER A 113 -9.24 9.05 -5.50
CA SER A 113 -9.95 9.88 -6.47
C SER A 113 -11.22 10.55 -5.92
N ASN A 114 -11.63 10.31 -4.67
CA ASN A 114 -12.90 10.79 -4.13
C ASN A 114 -12.89 12.31 -3.81
N PRO A 115 -13.55 13.18 -4.59
CA PRO A 115 -13.52 14.64 -4.39
C PRO A 115 -14.21 15.09 -3.10
N ASN A 116 -15.11 14.28 -2.54
CA ASN A 116 -15.88 14.63 -1.34
C ASN A 116 -15.10 14.36 -0.04
N ALA A 117 -13.92 13.73 -0.11
CA ALA A 117 -13.04 13.50 1.03
C ALA A 117 -12.03 14.66 1.21
N GLY A 118 -12.48 15.92 1.12
CA GLY A 118 -11.66 17.09 1.46
C GLY A 118 -10.51 17.39 0.50
N THR A 119 -10.75 17.41 -0.82
CA THR A 119 -9.74 17.94 -1.77
C THR A 119 -9.43 19.40 -1.44
N PRO A 120 -8.16 19.81 -1.33
CA PRO A 120 -7.81 21.18 -1.69
C PRO A 120 -8.17 21.39 -3.17
N PRO A 121 -8.49 22.63 -3.60
CA PRO A 121 -8.75 22.89 -5.01
C PRO A 121 -7.52 22.52 -5.85
N GLY A 122 -7.61 21.52 -6.76
CA GLY A 122 -6.60 21.36 -7.82
C GLY A 122 -6.16 19.97 -8.31
N GLY A 123 -6.55 18.82 -7.75
CA GLY A 123 -6.15 17.56 -8.39
C GLY A 123 -6.61 16.27 -7.72
N VAL A 124 -6.76 15.21 -8.54
CA VAL A 124 -6.96 13.83 -8.12
C VAL A 124 -5.60 13.21 -7.77
N ASP A 125 -5.46 12.66 -6.56
CA ASP A 125 -4.24 11.96 -6.11
C ASP A 125 -4.25 10.51 -6.57
N SER A 126 -4.36 10.25 -7.88
CA SER A 126 -4.43 8.88 -8.40
C SER A 126 -3.22 8.06 -7.93
N VAL A 127 -3.48 6.84 -7.49
CA VAL A 127 -2.49 5.92 -6.90
C VAL A 127 -2.22 4.71 -7.79
N THR A 128 -2.86 4.65 -8.95
CA THR A 128 -2.77 3.54 -9.92
C THR A 128 -1.49 3.59 -10.74
N ASN A 129 -0.95 2.42 -11.08
CA ASN A 129 0.27 2.28 -11.86
C ASN A 129 0.00 2.41 -13.35
N THR A 130 -0.21 3.64 -13.81
CA THR A 130 -0.40 3.99 -15.23
C THR A 130 0.79 4.76 -15.78
N ALA A 131 0.98 4.74 -17.11
CA ALA A 131 2.04 5.52 -17.76
C ALA A 131 1.89 7.03 -17.48
N GLU A 132 0.66 7.52 -17.45
CA GLU A 132 0.34 8.91 -17.13
C GLU A 132 0.75 9.24 -15.69
N ASN A 133 0.33 8.43 -14.71
CA ASN A 133 0.70 8.62 -13.31
C ASN A 133 2.22 8.57 -13.10
N ARG A 134 2.92 7.63 -13.73
CA ARG A 134 4.39 7.55 -13.69
C ARG A 134 5.05 8.82 -14.20
N SER A 135 4.54 9.38 -15.30
CA SER A 135 5.13 10.55 -15.97
C SER A 135 5.05 11.83 -15.12
N ILE A 136 4.03 11.92 -14.26
CA ILE A 136 3.82 13.02 -13.32
C ILE A 136 4.34 12.72 -11.91
N GLY A 137 4.71 11.46 -11.63
CA GLY A 137 5.28 11.03 -10.34
C GLY A 137 4.26 10.53 -9.32
N ASN A 138 3.02 10.26 -9.74
CA ASN A 138 1.99 9.67 -8.89
C ASN A 138 2.32 8.21 -8.59
N ILE A 139 2.37 7.87 -7.31
CA ILE A 139 2.65 6.51 -6.81
C ILE A 139 1.61 6.11 -5.76
N SER A 140 1.58 4.85 -5.35
CA SER A 140 0.59 4.37 -4.37
C SER A 140 0.94 4.68 -2.91
N TYR A 141 2.16 5.12 -2.67
CA TYR A 141 2.67 5.48 -1.36
C TYR A 141 2.91 6.98 -1.28
N ILE A 142 2.55 7.57 -0.15
CA ILE A 142 2.75 8.99 0.09
C ILE A 142 3.85 9.15 1.12
N TYR A 143 4.66 10.19 1.00
CA TYR A 143 5.49 10.65 2.10
C TYR A 143 5.21 12.10 2.48
N TRP A 144 5.45 12.44 3.74
CA TRP A 144 5.24 13.78 4.28
C TRP A 144 6.44 14.31 5.04
N SER A 145 6.39 15.63 5.16
CA SER A 145 7.12 16.50 6.06
C SER A 145 6.16 17.26 6.96
N PHE A 146 6.49 17.44 8.23
CA PHE A 146 5.74 18.30 9.14
C PHE A 146 6.52 19.59 9.46
N ARG A 147 5.87 20.77 9.42
CA ARG A 147 6.44 22.01 10.00
C ARG A 147 5.81 22.28 11.37
N THR A 148 6.56 22.19 12.46
CA THR A 148 7.08 23.30 13.31
C THR A 148 7.74 22.68 14.55
N ASN A 149 8.00 23.46 15.63
CA ASN A 149 8.80 23.13 16.83
C ASN A 149 8.10 23.43 18.20
N LYS A 150 6.78 23.69 18.28
CA LYS A 150 6.15 24.17 19.54
C LYS A 150 5.54 23.08 20.43
N VAL A 151 5.99 22.95 21.66
CA VAL A 151 5.37 22.12 22.73
C VAL A 151 4.06 22.79 23.19
N SER A 152 3.00 22.02 23.45
CA SER A 152 1.75 22.54 24.05
C SER A 152 1.94 22.79 25.56
N GLU A 153 1.15 23.68 26.16
CA GLU A 153 1.25 24.12 27.57
C GLU A 153 1.11 22.98 28.61
N ASP A 154 0.56 21.85 28.18
CA ASP A 154 0.20 20.65 28.95
C ASP A 154 1.17 19.47 28.73
N GLY A 155 2.23 19.65 27.92
CA GLY A 155 3.33 18.68 27.82
C GLY A 155 3.03 17.38 27.05
N THR A 156 1.83 17.21 26.51
CA THR A 156 1.48 16.14 25.56
C THR A 156 1.39 16.72 24.15
N TRP A 157 2.29 16.28 23.26
CA TRP A 157 2.34 16.55 21.81
C TRP A 157 1.38 17.62 21.23
N ARG A 158 2.00 18.70 20.77
CA ARG A 158 1.59 19.75 19.81
C ARG A 158 0.17 19.68 19.23
N ASN A 159 -0.52 20.83 19.32
CA ASN A 159 -1.84 21.10 18.75
C ASN A 159 -1.99 20.59 17.29
N PRO A 160 -2.87 19.60 17.05
CA PRO A 160 -3.06 19.03 15.73
C PRO A 160 -3.68 19.95 14.67
N ASN A 161 -4.27 21.07 15.10
CA ASN A 161 -4.79 22.08 14.18
C ASN A 161 -3.67 22.92 13.53
N ASP A 162 -2.43 22.76 14.01
CA ASP A 162 -1.23 23.41 13.46
C ASP A 162 -0.43 22.49 12.52
N PHE A 163 -0.92 21.27 12.25
CA PHE A 163 -0.31 20.37 11.27
C PHE A 163 -0.66 20.83 9.86
N ILE A 164 0.34 21.32 9.14
CA ILE A 164 0.30 21.45 7.69
C ILE A 164 1.16 20.33 7.12
N PRO A 165 0.60 19.16 6.76
CA PRO A 165 1.33 18.21 5.92
C PRO A 165 1.48 18.86 4.55
N ARG A 166 2.72 19.03 4.04
CA ARG A 166 2.99 19.26 2.60
C ARG A 166 4.39 19.66 2.12
N GLN A 167 5.41 19.84 2.95
CA GLN A 167 6.73 20.21 2.38
C GLN A 167 7.92 19.99 3.31
N LEU A 168 8.90 19.21 2.87
CA LEU A 168 10.26 19.27 3.40
C LEU A 168 11.00 20.30 2.54
N LEU A 169 11.21 21.50 3.05
CA LEU A 169 12.10 22.43 2.38
C LEU A 169 13.55 22.00 2.58
N ALA A 170 14.41 22.27 1.58
CA ALA A 170 15.86 22.12 1.71
C ALA A 170 16.46 22.94 2.89
N THR A 171 15.73 23.95 3.39
CA THR A 171 16.09 24.79 4.54
C THR A 171 15.65 24.24 5.89
N SER A 172 14.99 23.08 5.95
CA SER A 172 14.53 22.46 7.20
C SER A 172 15.72 22.02 8.07
N PRO A 173 15.80 22.43 9.35
CA PRO A 173 16.99 22.19 10.19
C PRO A 173 17.24 20.72 10.57
N ASN A 174 16.33 19.80 10.24
CA ASN A 174 16.56 18.35 10.33
C ASN A 174 15.49 17.58 9.52
N PRO A 175 15.69 17.37 8.21
CA PRO A 175 14.69 16.75 7.35
C PRO A 175 14.33 15.32 7.76
N ALA A 176 15.32 14.56 8.24
CA ALA A 176 15.15 13.18 8.70
C ALA A 176 14.09 13.02 9.80
N LYS A 177 14.01 13.97 10.74
CA LYS A 177 13.02 13.91 11.84
C LYS A 177 11.59 14.25 11.44
N LEU A 178 11.41 14.76 10.23
CA LEU A 178 10.11 15.19 9.70
C LEU A 178 9.53 14.17 8.72
N TRP A 179 10.28 13.12 8.41
CA TRP A 179 9.98 12.15 7.37
C TRP A 179 9.04 11.05 7.85
N VAL A 180 7.92 10.88 7.15
CA VAL A 180 7.05 9.70 7.29
C VAL A 180 6.70 9.21 5.91
N TRP A 181 6.89 7.92 5.65
CA TRP A 181 6.45 7.26 4.42
C TRP A 181 5.29 6.32 4.77
N CYS A 182 4.19 6.39 4.03
CA CYS A 182 3.02 5.56 4.29
C CYS A 182 2.37 5.14 2.97
N ASP A 183 1.42 4.21 3.04
CA ASP A 183 0.46 4.04 1.96
C ASP A 183 -0.47 5.26 1.83
N PHE A 184 -1.38 5.20 0.86
CA PHE A 184 -2.29 6.30 0.57
C PHE A 184 -3.12 6.74 1.80
N PHE A 185 -3.13 8.05 2.05
CA PHE A 185 -3.93 8.71 3.09
C PHE A 185 -4.57 10.01 2.58
N ARG A 186 -5.72 10.34 3.16
CA ARG A 186 -6.53 11.52 2.85
C ARG A 186 -7.43 11.92 4.01
N GLN A 187 -7.30 13.17 4.46
CA GLN A 187 -8.09 13.72 5.55
C GLN A 187 -9.61 13.63 5.26
N GLY A 188 -10.41 13.26 6.26
CA GLY A 188 -11.88 13.21 6.12
C GLY A 188 -12.43 11.98 5.38
N SER A 189 -11.57 11.06 4.95
CA SER A 189 -12.03 9.75 4.46
C SER A 189 -12.53 8.87 5.61
N ALA A 190 -13.68 8.21 5.42
CA ALA A 190 -14.38 7.51 6.49
C ALA A 190 -13.61 6.31 7.09
N LEU A 191 -12.80 5.60 6.29
CA LEU A 191 -11.97 4.46 6.72
C LEU A 191 -10.84 4.28 5.71
N PHE A 192 -9.60 4.09 6.18
CA PHE A 192 -8.47 3.80 5.27
C PHE A 192 -8.47 2.33 4.87
N PRO A 193 -8.10 2.03 3.62
CA PRO A 193 -8.51 0.77 3.02
C PRO A 193 -7.53 -0.37 3.33
N HIS A 194 -6.31 -0.06 3.79
CA HIS A 194 -5.30 -1.07 3.99
C HIS A 194 -5.59 -1.95 5.23
N GLY A 195 -5.61 -3.27 5.01
CA GLY A 195 -5.95 -4.23 6.05
C GLY A 195 -7.47 -4.42 6.18
N HIS A 196 -8.07 -5.21 5.28
CA HIS A 196 -9.51 -5.46 5.34
C HIS A 196 -9.88 -6.27 6.60
N GLN A 197 -10.70 -5.69 7.50
CA GLN A 197 -12.09 -6.13 7.76
C GLN A 197 -12.90 -5.16 8.63
N SER A 198 -14.08 -4.83 8.10
CA SER A 198 -15.25 -4.24 8.72
C SER A 198 -15.49 -4.81 10.11
N GLY A 199 -15.54 -3.91 11.08
CA GLY A 199 -15.68 -4.17 12.50
C GLY A 199 -15.33 -2.88 13.25
N PRO A 200 -15.58 -2.79 14.56
CA PRO A 200 -15.35 -1.56 15.34
C PRO A 200 -13.87 -1.10 15.39
N LYS A 201 -12.94 -1.89 14.83
CA LYS A 201 -11.50 -1.60 14.66
C LYS A 201 -11.01 -1.68 13.19
N GLY A 202 -11.92 -1.67 12.21
CA GLY A 202 -11.61 -1.91 10.80
C GLY A 202 -10.84 -0.76 10.15
N GLY A 203 -9.88 -1.12 9.27
CA GLY A 203 -9.03 -0.18 8.52
C GLY A 203 -7.73 0.23 9.23
N GLY A 204 -6.69 0.45 8.44
CA GLY A 204 -5.39 0.93 8.91
C GLY A 204 -4.53 1.50 7.78
N LEU A 205 -3.45 2.16 8.19
CA LEU A 205 -2.43 2.76 7.35
C LEU A 205 -1.14 1.97 7.53
N ASN A 206 -0.53 1.49 6.45
CA ASN A 206 0.83 0.97 6.54
C ASN A 206 1.78 2.16 6.61
N VAL A 207 2.53 2.24 7.70
CA VAL A 207 3.49 3.32 7.94
C VAL A 207 4.87 2.73 8.02
N ALA A 208 5.80 3.30 7.26
CA ALA A 208 7.22 3.10 7.42
C ALA A 208 7.78 4.14 8.38
N PHE A 209 8.51 3.66 9.38
CA PHE A 209 9.12 4.47 10.41
C PHE A 209 10.59 4.75 10.07
N LEU A 210 11.18 5.75 10.73
CA LEU A 210 12.55 6.19 10.47
C LEU A 210 13.62 5.12 10.75
N ASP A 211 13.33 4.18 11.64
CA ASP A 211 14.21 3.02 11.92
C ASP A 211 14.07 1.90 10.88
N GLY A 212 13.26 2.09 9.83
CA GLY A 212 13.10 1.14 8.74
C GLY A 212 12.02 0.07 8.95
N HIS A 213 11.35 0.03 10.10
CA HIS A 213 10.24 -0.92 10.28
C HIS A 213 8.96 -0.42 9.60
N VAL A 214 8.08 -1.36 9.25
CA VAL A 214 6.77 -1.07 8.64
C VAL A 214 5.68 -1.74 9.44
N ASP A 215 4.74 -0.96 9.97
CA ASP A 215 3.62 -1.48 10.74
C ASP A 215 2.28 -0.88 10.31
N ILE A 216 1.21 -1.59 10.66
CA ILE A 216 -0.16 -1.14 10.42
C ILE A 216 -0.65 -0.30 11.60
N VAL A 217 -0.92 0.95 11.32
CA VAL A 217 -1.48 1.90 12.26
C VAL A 217 -2.99 1.84 12.11
N ARG A 218 -3.68 1.27 13.10
CA ARG A 218 -5.12 1.03 13.04
C ARG A 218 -5.93 2.25 13.43
N GLY A 219 -7.13 2.33 12.86
CA GLY A 219 -8.09 3.40 13.11
C GLY A 219 -8.00 4.51 12.07
N GLN A 220 -8.89 5.49 12.20
CA GLN A 220 -8.72 6.73 11.46
C GLN A 220 -7.47 7.42 12.02
N PRO A 221 -6.46 7.74 11.20
CA PRO A 221 -5.60 8.88 11.46
C PRO A 221 -6.51 10.07 11.74
N LYS A 222 -6.64 10.36 13.04
CA LYS A 222 -7.12 11.64 13.51
C LYS A 222 -6.09 12.67 13.07
N ALA A 223 -6.39 13.95 13.20
CA ALA A 223 -5.43 15.01 12.93
C ALA A 223 -4.04 14.78 13.59
N SER A 224 -3.95 13.91 14.59
CA SER A 224 -2.75 13.39 15.20
C SER A 224 -2.53 11.87 14.99
N PHE A 225 -1.32 11.51 14.54
CA PHE A 225 -0.78 10.16 14.62
C PHE A 225 -0.31 9.81 16.06
N GLU A 226 -1.15 10.09 17.06
CA GLU A 226 -0.84 10.04 18.51
C GLU A 226 -0.43 8.66 19.05
N ASN A 227 -0.68 7.58 18.30
CA ASN A 227 -0.44 6.19 18.71
C ASN A 227 0.63 5.48 17.89
N LEU A 228 1.46 6.22 17.12
CA LEU A 228 2.66 5.63 16.54
C LEU A 228 3.59 5.17 17.66
N PRO A 229 4.10 3.92 17.65
CA PRO A 229 5.09 3.49 18.62
C PRO A 229 6.23 4.51 18.61
N LYS A 230 6.49 5.08 19.80
CA LYS A 230 7.59 6.01 19.98
C LYS A 230 8.87 5.27 19.62
N LEU A 231 9.62 5.78 18.64
CA LEU A 231 10.98 5.36 18.37
C LEU A 231 11.78 5.62 19.66
N ASN A 232 12.27 4.54 20.28
CA ASN A 232 13.16 4.62 21.44
C ASN A 232 14.56 5.06 21.02
#